data_AF-A0A1J3JJN9-F1
#
_entry.id   AF-A0A1J3JJN9-F1
#
_cell.length_a   1.000
_cell.length_b   1.000
_cell.length_c   1.000
_cell.angle_alpha   90.00
_cell.angle_beta   90.00
_cell.angle_gamma   90.00
#
_symmetry.space_group_name_H-M   'P 1'
#
loop_
_entity.id
_entity.type
_entity.pdbx_description
1 polymer ?
#
loop_
_entity_poly.entity_id
_entity_poly.type
_entity_poly.pdbx_seq_one_letter_code
_entity_poly.pdbx_strand_id
1 'polypeptide(L)'
;KTVSPADDIMRLSQMNNDLFGGVDAIVKYVLEGHDRGVNWAAFHPNLPLIVSGADDRQVKLWRMNETKAWEVDTLRGHMNNVSSVMFHAKQDIIVSNSEDKSIRVWDA
;
A
#
# COMPACT_ATOMS: atom_id res chain seq x y z
N LYS A 1 39.07 25.94 3.13
CA LYS A 1 38.77 25.24 4.40
C LYS A 1 38.91 23.75 4.11
N THR A 2 40.03 23.16 4.51
CA THR A 2 40.33 21.74 4.31
C THR A 2 39.46 20.94 5.28
N VAL A 3 38.52 20.17 4.75
CA VAL A 3 37.67 19.27 5.52
C VAL A 3 38.55 18.11 6.01
N SER A 4 38.38 17.68 7.26
CA SER A 4 39.27 16.69 7.85
C SER A 4 38.92 15.28 7.32
N PRO A 5 39.90 14.38 7.16
CA PRO A 5 39.63 12.99 6.74
C PRO A 5 38.66 12.24 7.68
N ALA A 6 38.53 12.70 8.94
CA ALA A 6 37.58 12.15 9.90
C ALA A 6 36.12 12.51 9.56
N ASP A 7 35.88 13.71 9.01
CA ASP A 7 34.55 14.16 8.61
C ASP A 7 34.05 13.37 7.38
N ASP A 8 34.95 12.99 6.47
CA ASP A 8 34.63 12.14 5.31
C ASP A 8 34.31 10.69 5.72
N ILE A 9 35.04 10.15 6.71
CA ILE A 9 34.78 8.80 7.26
C ILE A 9 33.43 8.76 8.00
N MET A 10 33.08 9.82 8.73
CA MET A 10 31.76 9.93 9.38
C MET A 10 30.61 10.06 8.37
N ARG A 11 30.81 10.79 7.26
CA ARG A 11 29.80 10.85 6.20
C ARG A 11 29.61 9.52 5.48
N LEU A 12 30.70 8.79 5.22
CA LEU A 12 30.64 7.47 4.59
C LEU A 12 30.00 6.41 5.50
N SER A 13 30.25 6.46 6.82
CA SER A 13 29.59 5.54 7.76
C SER A 13 28.10 5.87 7.95
N GLN A 14 27.74 7.16 7.89
CA GLN A 14 26.34 7.60 7.95
C GLN A 14 25.58 7.23 6.67
N MET A 15 26.18 7.41 5.48
CA MET A 15 25.60 6.95 4.21
C MET A 15 25.49 5.42 4.13
N ASN A 16 26.41 4.65 4.72
CA ASN A 16 26.29 3.19 4.78
C ASN A 16 25.20 2.71 5.76
N ASN A 17 24.97 3.45 6.86
CA ASN A 17 23.84 3.21 7.76
C ASN A 17 22.49 3.64 7.17
N ASP A 18 22.47 4.43 6.11
CA ASP A 18 21.24 4.77 5.39
C ASP A 18 21.00 3.86 4.16
N LEU A 19 22.04 3.20 3.61
CA LEU A 19 21.94 2.33 2.42
C LEU A 19 21.36 0.94 2.71
N PHE A 20 21.67 0.36 3.88
CA PHE A 20 21.15 -0.93 4.34
C PHE A 20 20.59 -0.81 5.76
N GLY A 21 20.11 0.39 6.10
CA GLY A 21 19.97 0.84 7.47
C GLY A 21 19.28 -0.14 8.39
N GLY A 22 19.79 -0.20 9.62
CA GLY A 22 19.12 -0.78 10.77
C GLY A 22 17.86 0.02 11.12
N VAL A 23 16.94 0.14 10.17
CA VAL A 23 15.55 0.44 10.41
C VAL A 23 14.94 -0.89 10.80
N ASP A 24 14.71 -1.08 12.09
CA ASP A 24 13.72 -2.06 12.53
C ASP A 24 12.42 -1.69 11.81
N ALA A 25 12.02 -2.55 10.86
CA ALA A 25 10.76 -2.39 10.16
C ALA A 25 9.63 -2.55 11.19
N ILE A 26 9.14 -1.43 11.72
CA ILE A 26 8.02 -1.43 12.64
C ILE A 26 6.70 -1.48 11.85
N VAL A 27 5.79 -2.34 12.29
CA VAL A 27 4.42 -2.37 11.76
C VAL A 27 3.74 -1.07 12.16
N LYS A 28 3.45 -0.20 11.19
CA LYS A 28 2.76 1.07 11.45
C LYS A 28 1.26 0.89 11.67
N TYR A 29 0.60 0.10 10.83
CA TYR A 29 -0.83 -0.23 10.92
C TYR A 29 -1.06 -1.71 10.62
N VAL A 30 -2.11 -2.27 11.22
CA VAL A 30 -2.68 -3.57 10.87
C VAL A 30 -4.10 -3.32 10.38
N LEU A 31 -4.39 -3.65 9.12
CA LEU A 31 -5.68 -3.39 8.48
C LEU A 31 -6.47 -4.70 8.46
N GLU A 32 -7.26 -4.93 9.51
CA GLU A 32 -8.09 -6.13 9.65
C GLU A 32 -9.44 -5.93 8.95
N GLY A 33 -9.95 -6.98 8.29
CA GLY A 33 -11.28 -6.96 7.70
C GLY A 33 -11.49 -7.90 6.51
N HIS A 34 -10.43 -8.36 5.85
CA HIS A 34 -10.54 -9.44 4.86
C HIS A 34 -10.68 -10.80 5.54
N ASP A 35 -11.58 -11.64 5.03
CA ASP A 35 -11.89 -12.96 5.62
C ASP A 35 -11.01 -14.10 5.04
N ARG A 36 -10.16 -13.77 4.05
CA ARG A 36 -9.23 -14.70 3.37
C ARG A 36 -7.92 -13.98 3.00
N GLY A 37 -7.00 -14.70 2.37
CA GLY A 37 -5.69 -14.19 1.96
C GLY A 37 -5.80 -12.92 1.10
N VAL A 38 -5.06 -11.88 1.50
CA VAL A 38 -4.93 -10.63 0.74
C VAL A 38 -3.90 -10.84 -0.36
N ASN A 39 -4.33 -10.70 -1.61
CA ASN A 39 -3.49 -10.92 -2.79
C ASN A 39 -2.75 -9.66 -3.23
N TRP A 40 -3.35 -8.50 -2.97
CA TRP A 40 -2.83 -7.23 -3.46
C TRP A 40 -3.21 -6.06 -2.55
N ALA A 41 -2.34 -5.05 -2.49
CA ALA A 41 -2.62 -3.74 -1.90
C ALA A 41 -1.87 -2.64 -2.64
N ALA A 42 -2.47 -1.45 -2.74
CA ALA A 42 -1.87 -0.29 -3.40
C ALA A 42 -2.25 1.02 -2.68
N PHE A 43 -1.30 1.96 -2.61
CA PHE A 43 -1.59 3.33 -2.19
C PHE A 43 -2.26 4.11 -3.31
N HIS A 44 -3.15 5.04 -2.94
CA HIS A 44 -3.56 6.09 -3.87
C HIS A 44 -2.36 7.02 -4.12
N PRO A 45 -2.15 7.51 -5.36
CA PRO A 45 -0.98 8.33 -5.70
C PRO A 45 -0.86 9.64 -4.89
N ASN A 46 -1.97 10.22 -4.44
CA ASN A 46 -2.00 11.56 -3.83
C ASN A 46 -2.82 11.68 -2.54
N LEU A 47 -3.63 10.68 -2.20
CA LEU A 47 -4.60 10.76 -1.10
C LEU A 47 -4.20 9.75 -0.04
N PRO A 48 -4.57 9.95 1.23
CA PRO A 48 -4.24 9.01 2.30
C PRO A 48 -5.20 7.81 2.27
N LEU A 49 -5.20 7.12 1.14
CA LEU A 49 -6.04 5.97 0.84
C LEU A 49 -5.17 4.77 0.44
N ILE A 50 -5.64 3.59 0.84
CA ILE A 50 -5.11 2.30 0.40
C ILE A 50 -6.29 1.54 -0.20
N VAL A 51 -6.04 0.73 -1.22
CA VAL A 51 -6.99 -0.26 -1.72
C VAL A 51 -6.38 -1.64 -1.62
N SER A 52 -7.18 -2.65 -1.29
CA SER A 52 -6.74 -4.06 -1.24
C SER A 52 -7.74 -4.98 -1.92
N GLY A 53 -7.25 -6.12 -2.42
CA GLY A 53 -8.04 -7.17 -3.04
C GLY A 53 -7.63 -8.55 -2.52
N ALA A 54 -8.60 -9.43 -2.30
CA ALA A 54 -8.39 -10.70 -1.62
C ALA A 54 -9.24 -11.86 -2.17
N ASP A 55 -8.96 -13.06 -1.66
CA ASP A 55 -9.68 -14.30 -1.96
C ASP A 55 -11.11 -14.33 -1.40
N ASP A 56 -11.47 -13.41 -0.51
CA ASP A 56 -12.85 -13.22 -0.04
C ASP A 56 -13.73 -12.53 -1.09
N ARG A 57 -13.18 -12.31 -2.29
CA ARG A 57 -13.83 -11.73 -3.47
C ARG A 57 -14.16 -10.25 -3.29
N GLN A 58 -13.58 -9.62 -2.26
CA GLN A 58 -13.81 -8.22 -1.96
C GLN A 58 -12.63 -7.37 -2.43
N VAL A 59 -12.97 -6.16 -2.84
CA VAL A 59 -12.04 -5.04 -2.84
C VAL A 59 -12.37 -4.17 -1.64
N LYS A 60 -11.38 -3.75 -0.85
CA LYS A 60 -11.58 -2.86 0.30
C LYS A 60 -10.84 -1.55 0.12
N LEU A 61 -11.52 -0.45 0.43
CA LEU A 61 -10.97 0.88 0.47
C LEU A 61 -10.69 1.26 1.92
N TRP A 62 -9.47 1.71 2.18
CA TRP A 62 -9.02 2.11 3.51
C TRP A 62 -8.59 3.56 3.48
N ARG A 63 -8.87 4.28 4.57
CA ARG A 63 -8.31 5.61 4.82
C ARG A 63 -7.30 5.50 5.93
N MET A 64 -6.24 6.27 5.80
CA MET A 64 -5.21 6.40 6.82
C MET A 64 -5.01 7.85 7.23
N ASN A 65 -4.45 8.03 8.42
CA ASN A 65 -3.86 9.29 8.87
C ASN A 65 -2.56 8.96 9.61
N GLU A 66 -1.97 9.92 10.31
CA GLU A 66 -0.68 9.68 11.00
C GLU A 66 -0.74 8.56 12.05
N THR A 67 -1.88 8.33 12.69
CA THR A 67 -2.00 7.46 13.87
C THR A 67 -2.75 6.15 13.63
N LYS A 68 -3.59 6.06 12.60
CA LYS A 68 -4.39 4.86 12.31
C LYS A 68 -4.75 4.71 10.83
N ALA A 69 -5.17 3.51 10.46
CA ALA A 69 -5.88 3.20 9.23
C ALA A 69 -7.19 2.46 9.55
N TRP A 70 -8.22 2.67 8.74
CA TRP A 70 -9.53 2.02 8.93
C TRP A 70 -10.22 1.80 7.59
N GLU A 71 -11.07 0.78 7.53
CA GLU A 71 -11.92 0.50 6.37
C GLU A 71 -12.93 1.64 6.18
N VAL A 72 -13.02 2.16 4.96
CA VAL A 72 -14.02 3.14 4.54
C VAL A 72 -15.16 2.45 3.82
N ASP A 73 -14.83 1.51 2.93
CA ASP A 73 -15.83 0.80 2.14
C ASP A 73 -15.34 -0.59 1.69
N THR A 74 -16.30 -1.45 1.38
CA THR A 74 -16.10 -2.74 0.72
C THR A 74 -16.83 -2.74 -0.62
N LEU A 75 -16.05 -2.80 -1.69
CA LEU A 75 -16.51 -2.86 -3.07
C LEU A 75 -16.87 -4.32 -3.40
N ARG A 76 -18.18 -4.60 -3.39
CA ARG A 76 -18.74 -5.94 -3.57
C ARG A 76 -19.11 -6.19 -5.03
N GLY A 77 -18.85 -7.42 -5.50
CA GLY A 77 -19.48 -7.92 -6.70
C GLY A 77 -18.66 -8.91 -7.52
N HIS A 78 -17.35 -9.00 -7.30
CA HIS A 78 -16.56 -10.09 -7.87
C HIS A 78 -17.08 -11.45 -7.38
N MET A 79 -17.11 -12.42 -8.28
CA MET A 79 -17.68 -13.74 -8.02
C MET A 79 -16.62 -14.79 -7.67
N ASN A 80 -15.35 -14.43 -7.78
CA ASN A 80 -14.20 -15.26 -7.39
C ASN A 80 -13.06 -14.36 -6.88
N ASN A 81 -11.92 -14.95 -6.51
CA ASN A 81 -10.78 -14.26 -5.90
C ASN A 81 -10.38 -13.00 -6.67
N VAL A 82 -10.09 -11.91 -5.97
CA VAL A 82 -9.55 -10.69 -6.56
C VAL A 82 -8.03 -10.79 -6.58
N SER A 83 -7.45 -10.83 -7.78
CA SER A 83 -6.00 -11.04 -7.92
C SER A 83 -5.21 -9.74 -7.82
N SER A 84 -5.78 -8.60 -8.24
CA SER A 84 -5.14 -7.30 -8.18
C SER A 84 -6.15 -6.15 -8.18
N VAL A 85 -5.72 -5.01 -7.64
CA VAL A 85 -6.51 -3.77 -7.60
C VAL A 85 -5.60 -2.54 -7.57
N MET A 86 -6.02 -1.45 -8.21
CA MET A 86 -5.25 -0.21 -8.28
C MET A 86 -6.15 1.01 -8.48
N PHE A 87 -5.73 2.15 -7.92
CA PHE A 87 -6.31 3.45 -8.24
C PHE A 87 -5.84 3.95 -9.59
N HIS A 88 -6.72 4.61 -10.34
CA HIS A 88 -6.27 5.38 -11.49
C HIS A 88 -5.42 6.59 -11.04
N ALA A 89 -4.38 6.93 -11.81
CA ALA A 89 -3.40 7.93 -11.39
C ALA A 89 -3.95 9.38 -11.32
N LYS A 90 -5.08 9.64 -11.99
CA LYS A 90 -5.63 11.00 -12.18
C LYS A 90 -7.14 11.13 -11.99
N GLN A 91 -7.87 10.03 -12.00
CA GLN A 91 -9.33 10.02 -11.97
C GLN A 91 -9.72 9.26 -10.71
N ASP A 92 -10.87 9.62 -10.15
CA ASP A 92 -11.37 9.03 -8.90
C ASP A 92 -12.08 7.70 -9.17
N ILE A 93 -11.30 6.75 -9.71
CA ILE A 93 -11.78 5.41 -10.05
C ILE A 93 -10.75 4.36 -9.64
N ILE A 94 -11.25 3.18 -9.33
CA ILE A 94 -10.46 1.98 -9.00
C ILE A 94 -10.67 0.95 -10.10
N VAL A 95 -9.62 0.20 -10.44
CA VAL A 95 -9.70 -0.97 -11.33
C VAL A 95 -9.27 -2.21 -10.57
N SER A 96 -10.05 -3.29 -10.70
CA SER A 96 -9.71 -4.61 -10.16
C SER A 96 -9.88 -5.71 -11.19
N ASN A 97 -9.12 -6.81 -11.03
CA ASN A 97 -9.29 -8.03 -11.81
C ASN A 97 -9.54 -9.23 -10.89
N SER A 98 -10.19 -10.26 -11.44
CA SER A 98 -10.57 -11.44 -10.67
C SER A 98 -10.52 -12.71 -11.51
N GLU A 99 -10.36 -13.83 -10.81
CA GLU A 99 -10.55 -15.18 -11.36
C GLU A 99 -11.98 -15.43 -11.89
N ASP A 100 -12.93 -14.53 -11.65
CA ASP A 100 -14.27 -14.57 -12.26
C ASP A 100 -14.28 -14.18 -13.74
N LYS A 101 -13.10 -13.99 -14.34
CA LYS A 101 -12.87 -13.63 -15.75
C LYS A 101 -13.36 -12.22 -16.09
N SER A 102 -13.51 -11.34 -15.10
CA SER A 102 -13.89 -9.95 -15.29
C SER A 102 -12.85 -8.96 -14.77
N ILE A 103 -12.86 -7.79 -15.38
CA ILE A 103 -12.26 -6.57 -14.85
C ILE A 103 -13.43 -5.67 -14.43
N ARG A 104 -13.29 -5.00 -13.30
CA ARG A 104 -14.27 -4.02 -12.83
C ARG A 104 -13.63 -2.66 -12.66
N VAL A 105 -14.41 -1.63 -13.00
CA VAL A 105 -14.11 -0.24 -12.74
C VAL A 105 -15.12 0.24 -11.73
N TRP A 106 -14.65 0.88 -10.67
CA TRP A 106 -15.46 1.36 -9.57
C TRP A 106 -15.26 2.86 -9.44
N ASP A 107 -16.34 3.60 -9.27
CA ASP A 107 -16.25 4.96 -8.76
C ASP A 107 -15.76 4.89 -7.31
N ALA A 108 -14.76 5.72 -6.96
CA ALA A 108 -14.12 5.70 -5.65
C ALA A 108 -14.81 6.60 -4.60
#